data_AF-A0A812WEY8-F1
#
_entry.id   AF-A0A812WEY8-F1
#
_cell.length_a   1.000
_cell.length_b   1.000
_cell.length_c   1.000
_cell.angle_alpha   90.00
_cell.angle_beta   90.00
_cell.angle_gamma   90.00
#
_symmetry.space_group_name_H-M   'P 1'
#
loop_
_entity.id
_entity.type
_entity.pdbx_description
1 polymer ?
#
loop_
_entity_poly.entity_id
_entity_poly.type
_entity_poly.pdbx_seq_one_letter_code
_entity_poly.pdbx_strand_id
1 'polypeptide(L)'
;MDGPTRAPLDQIESNAHHVLEYRLDIDSEYQGWILIFTTLTCAWLFCLPCYCAGMSSPGARRMAAWISQRLPYFYTFMTLFNALLMYLVIQWLPNWTFTQYLGVLAKSAGWTFGHVLKWATSLAMIIAFGVVVAFKERIALMLGLDHKQLFNCKAKDCLNCWSTARFRPIELLIWKVEDLASSDLFHANHVFVEAYMGYNETMRTRVHNNAGSDCILKESMQLNFDEDDEDEKLFLFVQNQKVMGAQELARVEVSSASVKDLLKDSEKLRGPQQVMQWDANYFPKSFPLIPRGQIWISAVPVEDEYQGYAELTGC
;
A
#
# COMPACT_ATOMS: atom_id res chain seq x y z
N MET A 1 -1.21 51.49 72.64
CA MET A 1 -0.64 50.48 71.72
C MET A 1 -1.40 49.19 72.00
N ASP A 2 -2.53 49.01 71.33
CA ASP A 2 -3.32 47.79 71.48
C ASP A 2 -2.62 46.69 70.68
N GLY A 3 -2.11 45.70 71.40
CA GLY A 3 -1.47 44.53 70.80
C GLY A 3 -2.48 43.73 69.97
N PRO A 4 -2.04 43.03 68.92
CA PRO A 4 -2.92 42.25 68.07
C PRO A 4 -3.64 41.17 68.87
N THR A 5 -4.96 41.31 69.00
CA THR A 5 -5.89 40.33 69.55
C THR A 5 -5.83 39.08 68.69
N ARG A 6 -5.15 38.03 69.18
CA ARG A 6 -5.17 36.71 68.54
C ARG A 6 -6.62 36.20 68.58
N ALA A 7 -7.15 35.82 67.42
CA ALA A 7 -8.44 35.15 67.36
C ALA A 7 -8.41 33.90 68.25
N PRO A 8 -9.48 33.61 69.02
CA PRO A 8 -9.55 32.43 69.87
C PRO A 8 -9.45 31.17 69.01
N LEU A 9 -8.59 30.23 69.42
CA LEU A 9 -8.31 28.98 68.72
C LEU A 9 -9.60 28.23 68.33
N ASP A 10 -10.60 28.26 69.21
CA ASP A 10 -11.92 27.64 69.05
C ASP A 10 -12.68 28.16 67.81
N GLN A 11 -12.50 29.43 67.46
CA GLN A 11 -13.14 30.02 66.28
C GLN A 11 -12.50 29.51 64.99
N ILE A 12 -11.20 29.21 65.00
CA ILE A 12 -10.49 28.64 63.85
C ILE A 12 -10.95 27.20 63.64
N GLU A 13 -11.06 26.41 64.71
CA GLU A 13 -11.56 25.03 64.64
C GLU A 13 -13.01 24.97 64.13
N SER A 14 -13.90 25.80 64.67
CA SER A 14 -15.30 25.87 64.22
C SER A 14 -15.43 26.26 62.75
N ASN A 15 -14.63 27.23 62.28
CA ASN A 15 -14.64 27.63 60.88
C ASN A 15 -14.08 26.54 59.96
N ALA A 16 -13.03 25.84 60.40
CA ALA A 16 -12.46 24.73 59.64
C ALA A 16 -13.47 23.58 59.49
N HIS A 17 -14.19 23.23 60.56
CA HIS A 17 -15.27 22.24 60.52
C HIS A 17 -16.39 22.66 59.56
N HIS A 18 -16.84 23.91 59.62
CA HIS A 18 -17.89 24.40 58.73
C HIS A 18 -17.48 24.38 57.25
N VAL A 19 -16.20 24.67 56.93
CA VAL A 19 -15.67 24.57 55.56
C VAL A 19 -15.56 23.12 55.09
N LEU A 20 -15.23 22.20 55.99
CA LEU A 20 -15.14 20.76 55.68
C LEU A 20 -16.53 20.10 55.53
N GLU A 21 -17.52 20.59 56.26
CA GLU A 21 -18.91 20.11 56.18
C GLU A 21 -19.72 20.78 55.06
N TYR A 22 -19.21 21.85 54.46
CA TYR A 22 -19.85 22.50 53.33
C TYR A 22 -19.95 21.53 52.15
N ARG A 23 -21.19 21.19 51.78
CA ARG A 23 -21.51 20.37 50.62
C ARG A 23 -22.13 21.25 49.55
N LEU A 24 -21.63 21.10 48.32
CA LEU A 24 -22.09 21.85 47.18
C LEU A 24 -23.39 21.23 46.65
N ASP A 25 -24.51 21.93 46.76
CA ASP A 25 -25.80 21.48 46.23
C ASP A 25 -25.91 21.81 44.73
N ILE A 26 -25.46 20.88 43.89
CA ILE A 26 -25.46 20.99 42.42
C ILE A 26 -25.94 19.67 41.82
N ASP A 27 -26.60 19.73 40.66
CA ASP A 27 -27.01 18.55 39.90
C ASP A 27 -25.88 17.53 39.71
N SER A 28 -26.24 16.26 39.84
CA SER A 28 -25.30 15.13 39.80
C SER A 28 -24.43 15.08 38.53
N GLU A 29 -24.94 15.58 37.39
CA GLU A 29 -24.21 15.64 36.13
C GLU A 29 -23.00 16.58 36.22
N TYR A 30 -23.17 17.80 36.73
CA TYR A 30 -22.07 18.76 36.89
C TYR A 30 -21.03 18.29 37.90
N GLN A 31 -21.43 17.52 38.93
CA GLN A 31 -20.48 16.89 39.85
C GLN A 31 -19.54 15.93 39.10
N GLY A 32 -20.07 15.17 38.15
CA GLY A 32 -19.28 14.32 37.26
C GLY A 32 -18.29 15.11 36.41
N TRP A 33 -18.75 16.22 35.80
CA TRP A 33 -17.89 17.11 35.02
C TRP A 33 -16.76 17.72 35.86
N ILE A 34 -17.05 18.18 37.07
CA ILE A 34 -16.04 18.70 38.00
C ILE A 34 -14.96 17.65 38.25
N LEU A 35 -15.34 16.40 38.57
CA LEU A 35 -14.37 15.31 38.79
C LEU A 35 -13.54 15.00 37.55
N ILE A 36 -14.14 15.03 36.35
CA ILE A 36 -13.41 14.85 35.09
C ILE A 36 -12.37 15.97 34.92
N PHE A 37 -12.78 17.23 35.07
CA PHE A 37 -11.86 18.37 34.95
C PHE A 37 -10.75 18.33 36.00
N THR A 38 -11.05 18.03 37.27
CA THR A 38 -10.03 17.89 38.30
C THR A 38 -9.06 16.76 37.97
N THR A 39 -9.56 15.62 37.52
CA THR A 39 -8.70 14.48 37.11
C THR A 39 -7.81 14.85 35.93
N LEU A 40 -8.33 15.55 34.93
CA LEU A 40 -7.57 16.06 33.78
C LEU A 40 -6.51 17.08 34.22
N THR A 41 -6.85 17.98 35.14
CA THR A 41 -5.89 18.94 35.71
C THR A 41 -4.79 18.22 36.48
N CYS A 42 -5.12 17.24 37.31
CA CYS A 42 -4.12 16.42 38.01
C CYS A 42 -3.18 15.70 37.03
N ALA A 43 -3.73 15.09 35.98
CA ALA A 43 -2.95 14.44 34.93
C ALA A 43 -2.07 15.45 34.18
N TRP A 44 -2.60 16.64 33.86
CA TRP A 44 -1.85 17.70 33.21
C TRP A 44 -0.69 18.22 34.08
N LEU A 45 -0.91 18.39 35.39
CA LEU A 45 0.14 18.78 36.35
C LEU A 45 1.26 17.73 36.42
N PHE A 46 0.92 16.44 36.34
CA PHE A 46 1.92 15.37 36.24
C PHE A 46 2.74 15.46 34.94
N CYS A 47 2.11 15.84 33.84
CA CYS A 47 2.74 16.01 32.52
C CYS A 47 3.42 17.37 32.32
N LEU A 48 3.34 18.28 33.30
CA LEU A 48 3.83 19.65 33.21
C LEU A 48 5.33 19.73 32.85
N PRO A 49 6.24 18.87 33.37
CA PRO A 49 7.65 18.90 32.97
C PRO A 49 7.84 18.60 31.48
N CYS A 50 7.07 17.64 30.94
CA CYS A 50 7.11 17.28 29.51
C CYS A 50 6.58 18.42 28.65
N TYR A 51 5.48 19.05 29.07
CA TYR A 51 4.90 20.17 28.34
C TYR A 51 5.83 21.39 28.34
N CYS A 52 6.39 21.76 29.50
CA CYS A 52 7.34 22.88 29.62
C CYS A 52 8.64 22.64 28.83
N ALA A 53 9.09 21.38 28.69
CA ALA A 53 10.26 21.04 27.88
C ALA A 53 10.06 21.28 26.38
N GLY A 54 8.83 21.12 25.88
CA GLY A 54 8.48 21.33 24.46
C GLY A 54 8.24 22.79 24.07
N MET A 55 8.11 23.70 25.04
CA MET A 55 7.85 25.12 24.76
C MET A 55 9.13 25.88 24.34
N SER A 56 8.98 26.84 23.42
CA SER A 56 10.08 27.67 22.92
C SER A 56 10.53 28.77 23.89
N SER A 57 9.75 29.06 24.93
CA SER A 57 10.06 30.17 25.86
C SER A 57 11.24 29.84 26.78
N PRO A 58 12.23 30.74 26.95
CA PRO A 58 13.40 30.49 27.80
C PRO A 58 13.04 30.21 29.27
N GLY A 59 11.97 30.84 29.77
CA GLY A 59 11.47 30.61 31.13
C GLY A 59 10.94 29.19 31.35
N ALA A 60 10.11 28.68 30.43
CA ALA A 60 9.57 27.32 30.53
C ALA A 60 10.69 26.26 30.43
N ARG A 61 11.69 26.47 29.56
CA ARG A 61 12.84 25.56 29.44
C ARG A 61 13.71 25.57 30.70
N ARG A 62 13.94 26.73 31.34
CA ARG A 62 14.64 26.81 32.62
C ARG A 62 13.88 26.09 33.74
N MET A 63 12.55 26.27 33.78
CA MET A 63 11.69 25.57 34.72
C MET A 63 11.73 24.05 34.50
N ALA A 64 11.61 23.59 33.24
CA ALA A 64 11.71 22.18 32.90
C ALA A 64 13.08 21.58 33.28
N ALA A 65 14.17 22.31 33.03
CA ALA A 65 15.53 21.89 33.42
C ALA A 65 15.72 21.84 34.95
N TRP A 66 15.09 22.76 35.70
CA TRP A 66 15.13 22.73 37.16
C TRP A 66 14.31 21.56 37.73
N ILE A 67 13.12 21.30 37.17
CA ILE A 67 12.27 20.18 37.58
C ILE A 67 12.93 18.84 37.22
N SER A 68 13.57 18.73 36.04
CA SER A 68 14.20 17.49 35.60
C SER A 68 15.36 17.04 36.51
N GLN A 69 16.06 17.98 37.15
CA GLN A 69 17.09 17.70 38.15
C GLN A 69 16.50 17.14 39.47
N ARG A 70 15.20 17.31 39.71
CA ARG A 70 14.52 16.96 40.96
C ARG A 70 13.27 16.10 40.74
N LEU A 71 13.25 15.30 39.68
CA LEU A 71 12.08 14.50 39.30
C LEU A 71 11.48 13.67 40.45
N PRO A 72 12.26 12.95 41.29
CA PRO A 72 11.67 12.16 42.37
C PRO A 72 10.91 13.01 43.39
N TYR A 73 11.46 14.17 43.77
CA TYR A 73 10.81 15.11 44.68
C TYR A 73 9.58 15.74 44.03
N PHE A 74 9.67 16.10 42.75
CA PHE A 74 8.54 16.64 41.98
C PHE A 74 7.38 15.65 41.92
N TYR A 75 7.63 14.40 41.54
CA TYR A 75 6.59 13.37 41.45
C TYR A 75 5.98 13.05 42.81
N THR A 76 6.80 12.97 43.87
CA THR A 76 6.31 12.74 45.23
C THR A 76 5.40 13.89 45.68
N PHE A 77 5.85 15.14 45.52
CA PHE A 77 5.08 16.32 45.86
C PHE A 77 3.78 16.41 45.03
N MET A 78 3.84 16.21 43.72
CA MET A 78 2.67 16.24 42.85
C MET A 78 1.68 15.12 43.15
N THR A 79 2.17 13.93 43.53
CA THR A 79 1.28 12.83 43.96
C THR A 79 0.53 13.21 45.23
N LEU A 80 1.23 13.75 46.25
CA LEU A 80 0.59 14.19 47.49
C LEU A 80 -0.39 15.35 47.25
N PHE A 81 0.02 16.34 46.45
CA PHE A 81 -0.81 17.48 46.09
C PHE A 81 -2.07 17.07 45.34
N ASN A 82 -1.94 16.22 44.32
CA ASN A 82 -3.08 15.71 43.55
C ASN A 82 -3.99 14.82 44.39
N ALA A 83 -3.44 13.97 45.26
CA ALA A 83 -4.23 13.15 46.17
C ALA A 83 -5.04 14.01 47.15
N LEU A 84 -4.42 15.06 47.71
CA LEU A 84 -5.10 16.02 48.58
C LEU A 84 -6.18 16.80 47.83
N LEU A 85 -5.88 17.32 46.64
CA LEU A 85 -6.83 18.05 45.81
C LEU A 85 -8.05 17.19 45.47
N MET A 86 -7.83 15.95 45.01
CA MET A 86 -8.90 15.01 44.70
C MET A 86 -9.71 14.65 45.94
N TYR A 87 -9.06 14.43 47.08
CA TYR A 87 -9.75 14.14 48.34
C TYR A 87 -10.68 15.29 48.75
N LEU A 88 -10.21 16.55 48.69
CA LEU A 88 -11.01 17.73 49.03
C LEU A 88 -12.19 17.89 48.06
N VAL A 89 -11.96 17.76 46.76
CA VAL A 89 -13.04 17.87 45.75
C VAL A 89 -14.09 16.79 45.95
N ILE A 90 -13.70 15.54 46.21
CA ILE A 90 -14.65 14.45 46.46
C ILE A 90 -15.45 14.71 47.74
N GLN A 91 -14.83 15.22 48.81
CA GLN A 91 -15.55 15.55 50.06
C GLN A 91 -16.58 16.67 49.88
N TRP A 92 -16.34 17.63 48.97
CA TRP A 92 -17.30 18.69 48.64
C TRP A 92 -18.49 18.22 47.79
N LEU A 93 -18.38 17.07 47.13
CA LEU A 93 -19.42 16.53 46.25
C LEU A 93 -20.29 15.51 47.01
N PRO A 94 -21.58 15.80 47.28
CA PRO A 94 -22.41 14.97 48.15
C PRO A 94 -22.70 13.56 47.62
N ASN A 95 -22.69 13.38 46.29
CA ASN A 95 -23.09 12.13 45.64
C ASN A 95 -21.91 11.19 45.32
N TRP A 96 -20.68 11.59 45.65
CA TRP A 96 -19.49 10.84 45.29
C TRP A 96 -18.72 10.37 46.51
N THR A 97 -18.37 9.09 46.50
CA THR A 97 -17.43 8.51 47.46
C THR A 97 -16.09 8.23 46.78
N PHE A 98 -15.01 8.23 47.56
CA PHE A 98 -13.68 7.91 47.05
C PHE A 98 -13.62 6.53 46.36
N THR A 99 -14.32 5.54 46.92
CA THR A 99 -14.41 4.19 46.35
C THR A 99 -15.13 4.18 45.00
N GLN A 100 -16.22 4.95 44.84
CA GLN A 100 -16.92 5.07 43.56
C GLN A 100 -16.02 5.74 42.51
N TYR A 101 -15.31 6.81 42.89
CA TYR A 101 -14.36 7.48 42.00
C TYR A 101 -13.26 6.52 41.51
N LEU A 102 -12.62 5.78 42.43
CA LEU A 102 -11.62 4.77 42.06
C LEU A 102 -12.20 3.67 41.16
N GLY A 103 -13.44 3.24 41.40
CA GLY A 103 -14.14 2.28 40.55
C GLY A 103 -14.36 2.81 39.13
N VAL A 104 -14.76 4.08 38.97
CA VAL A 104 -14.91 4.72 37.66
C VAL A 104 -13.56 4.88 36.97
N LEU A 105 -12.52 5.30 37.70
CA LEU A 105 -11.17 5.44 37.17
C LEU A 105 -10.62 4.10 36.66
N ALA A 106 -10.79 3.02 37.43
CA ALA A 106 -10.38 1.67 37.04
C ALA A 106 -11.13 1.18 35.80
N LYS A 107 -12.45 1.41 35.71
CA LYS A 107 -13.25 1.08 34.53
C LYS A 107 -12.80 1.86 33.29
N SER A 108 -12.54 3.16 33.44
CA SER A 108 -12.06 4.03 32.36
C SER A 108 -10.66 3.61 31.86
N ALA A 109 -9.74 3.29 32.79
CA ALA A 109 -8.44 2.74 32.46
C ALA A 109 -8.57 1.42 31.70
N GLY A 110 -9.40 0.48 32.18
CA GLY A 110 -9.66 -0.78 31.50
C GLY A 110 -10.24 -0.61 30.10
N TRP A 111 -11.19 0.32 29.92
CA TRP A 111 -11.75 0.68 28.61
C TRP A 111 -10.67 1.22 27.67
N THR A 112 -9.81 2.10 28.17
CA THR A 112 -8.71 2.72 27.40
C THR A 112 -7.68 1.66 26.98
N PHE A 113 -7.23 0.80 27.90
CA PHE A 113 -6.33 -0.31 27.58
C PHE A 113 -6.93 -1.28 26.57
N GLY A 114 -8.24 -1.56 26.67
CA GLY A 114 -8.95 -2.39 25.70
C GLY A 114 -8.91 -1.79 24.29
N HIS A 115 -9.07 -0.48 24.14
CA HIS A 115 -8.94 0.18 22.84
C HIS A 115 -7.51 0.25 22.34
N VAL A 116 -6.55 0.58 23.20
CA VAL A 116 -5.12 0.59 22.83
C VAL A 116 -4.68 -0.79 22.32
N LEU A 117 -5.13 -1.87 22.97
CA LEU A 117 -4.86 -3.22 22.52
C LEU A 117 -5.48 -3.51 21.14
N LYS A 118 -6.74 -3.13 20.91
CA LYS A 118 -7.39 -3.26 19.59
C LYS A 118 -6.63 -2.51 18.51
N TRP A 119 -6.23 -1.27 18.79
CA TRP A 119 -5.41 -0.47 17.88
C TRP A 119 -4.06 -1.12 17.57
N ALA A 120 -3.36 -1.61 18.59
CA ALA A 120 -2.09 -2.32 18.43
C ALA A 120 -2.25 -3.60 17.59
N THR A 121 -3.30 -4.39 17.83
CA THR A 121 -3.58 -5.60 17.03
C THR A 121 -3.92 -5.27 15.58
N SER A 122 -4.72 -4.22 15.32
CA SER A 122 -5.04 -3.79 13.97
C SER A 122 -3.81 -3.29 13.22
N LEU A 123 -2.95 -2.52 13.88
CA LEU A 123 -1.69 -2.06 13.31
C LEU A 123 -0.75 -3.24 13.00
N ALA A 124 -0.66 -4.22 13.91
CA ALA A 124 0.11 -5.43 13.68
C ALA A 124 -0.39 -6.25 12.48
N MET A 125 -1.72 -6.35 12.30
CA MET A 125 -2.31 -6.98 11.10
C MET A 125 -1.95 -6.24 9.82
N ILE A 126 -1.99 -4.90 9.82
CA ILE A 126 -1.61 -4.09 8.65
C ILE A 126 -0.13 -4.28 8.32
N ILE A 127 0.75 -4.28 9.33
CA ILE A 127 2.19 -4.53 9.14
C ILE A 127 2.42 -5.94 8.60
N ALA A 128 1.78 -6.96 9.18
CA ALA A 128 1.90 -8.34 8.72
C ALA A 128 1.44 -8.49 7.27
N PHE A 129 0.31 -7.87 6.91
CA PHE A 129 -0.18 -7.83 5.52
C PHE A 129 0.83 -7.13 4.60
N GLY A 130 1.36 -5.97 5.01
CA GLY A 130 2.38 -5.25 4.26
C GLY A 130 3.65 -6.08 4.01
N VAL A 131 4.09 -6.84 5.02
CA VAL A 131 5.23 -7.77 4.90
C VAL A 131 4.91 -8.89 3.90
N VAL A 132 3.73 -9.52 3.99
CA VAL A 132 3.33 -10.56 3.03
C VAL A 132 3.31 -10.03 1.60
N VAL A 133 2.76 -8.83 1.38
CA VAL A 133 2.73 -8.19 0.06
C VAL A 133 4.15 -7.87 -0.43
N ALA A 134 5.02 -7.34 0.43
CA ALA A 134 6.39 -7.01 0.07
C ALA A 134 7.24 -8.25 -0.28
N PHE A 135 6.98 -9.39 0.36
CA PHE A 135 7.72 -10.63 0.15
C PHE A 135 7.00 -11.65 -0.74
N LYS A 136 5.89 -11.27 -1.40
CA LYS A 136 5.07 -12.19 -2.21
C LYS A 136 5.89 -12.97 -3.25
N GLU A 137 6.87 -12.35 -3.88
CA GLU A 137 7.72 -12.99 -4.91
C GLU A 137 8.63 -14.05 -4.30
N ARG A 138 9.20 -13.78 -3.12
CA ARG A 138 10.04 -14.76 -2.41
C ARG A 138 9.20 -15.93 -1.90
N ILE A 139 7.99 -15.65 -1.42
CA ILE A 139 7.05 -16.67 -0.97
C ILE A 139 6.61 -17.54 -2.15
N ALA A 140 6.26 -16.94 -3.29
CA ALA A 140 5.90 -17.66 -4.51
C ALA A 140 7.04 -18.56 -5.00
N LEU A 141 8.28 -18.05 -4.99
CA LEU A 141 9.47 -18.82 -5.34
C LEU A 141 9.71 -19.98 -4.36
N MET A 142 9.54 -19.76 -3.05
CA MET A 142 9.65 -20.84 -2.05
C MET A 142 8.56 -21.91 -2.20
N LEU A 143 7.39 -21.56 -2.72
CA LEU A 143 6.29 -22.48 -2.99
C LEU A 143 6.49 -23.26 -4.31
N GLY A 144 7.61 -23.06 -5.03
CA GLY A 144 7.87 -23.71 -6.30
C GLY A 144 6.96 -23.22 -7.43
N LEU A 145 6.34 -22.05 -7.26
CA LEU A 145 5.59 -21.39 -8.32
C LEU A 145 6.60 -20.66 -9.23
N ASP A 146 7.30 -21.44 -10.06
CA ASP A 146 8.24 -20.91 -11.06
C ASP A 146 7.53 -20.18 -12.21
N HIS A 147 6.19 -20.27 -12.27
CA HIS A 147 5.40 -19.55 -13.24
C HIS A 147 5.10 -18.14 -12.73
N LYS A 148 5.88 -17.18 -13.23
CA LYS A 148 5.86 -15.73 -12.95
C LYS A 148 4.50 -15.03 -13.08
N GLN A 149 3.41 -15.74 -13.39
CA GLN A 149 2.15 -15.16 -13.83
C GLN A 149 1.03 -15.12 -12.78
N LEU A 150 1.13 -15.85 -11.67
CA LEU A 150 -0.07 -16.01 -10.83
C LEU A 150 -0.49 -14.75 -10.06
N PHE A 151 0.42 -13.82 -9.72
CA PHE A 151 0.05 -12.61 -8.95
C PHE A 151 0.91 -11.36 -9.22
N ASN A 152 0.84 -10.82 -10.44
CA ASN A 152 1.35 -9.47 -10.75
C ASN A 152 0.41 -8.37 -10.21
N CYS A 153 0.23 -8.29 -8.89
CA CYS A 153 -0.45 -7.15 -8.29
C CYS A 153 0.51 -5.95 -8.23
N LYS A 154 0.40 -5.01 -9.18
CA LYS A 154 1.07 -3.69 -9.09
C LYS A 154 0.24 -2.78 -8.18
N ALA A 155 0.87 -1.87 -7.46
CA ALA A 155 0.17 -0.93 -6.58
C ALA A 155 -0.87 -0.08 -7.34
N LYS A 156 -0.58 0.27 -8.60
CA LYS A 156 -1.51 0.94 -9.52
C LYS A 156 -2.80 0.13 -9.72
N ASP A 157 -2.73 -1.21 -9.72
CA ASP A 157 -3.91 -2.06 -9.89
C ASP A 157 -4.80 -2.06 -8.65
N CYS A 158 -4.20 -2.05 -7.45
CA CYS A 158 -4.94 -1.90 -6.20
C CYS A 158 -5.69 -0.57 -6.17
N LEU A 159 -5.05 0.51 -6.61
CA LEU A 159 -5.65 1.84 -6.66
C LEU A 159 -6.76 1.94 -7.73
N ASN A 160 -6.60 1.23 -8.85
CA ASN A 160 -7.57 1.17 -9.92
C ASN A 160 -8.64 0.07 -9.73
N CYS A 161 -8.72 -0.54 -8.53
CA CYS A 161 -9.66 -1.62 -8.21
C CYS A 161 -9.64 -2.78 -9.22
N TRP A 162 -8.48 -3.09 -9.80
CA TRP A 162 -8.30 -4.09 -10.86
C TRP A 162 -9.18 -3.87 -12.10
N SER A 163 -9.48 -2.61 -12.44
CA SER A 163 -10.20 -2.28 -13.66
C SER A 163 -9.44 -2.80 -14.90
N THR A 164 -10.09 -3.65 -15.69
CA THR A 164 -9.56 -4.18 -16.95
C THR A 164 -9.76 -3.24 -18.14
N ALA A 165 -10.50 -2.14 -17.95
CA ALA A 165 -10.85 -1.20 -19.02
C ALA A 165 -9.67 -0.41 -19.60
N ARG A 166 -8.49 -0.46 -18.96
CA ARG A 166 -7.26 0.20 -19.44
C ARG A 166 -6.57 -0.57 -20.56
N PHE A 167 -6.83 -1.87 -20.66
CA PHE A 167 -6.16 -2.72 -21.63
C PHE A 167 -6.88 -2.63 -22.97
N ARG A 168 -6.10 -2.42 -24.04
CA ARG A 168 -6.58 -2.46 -25.43
C ARG A 168 -6.09 -3.72 -26.11
N PRO A 169 -6.96 -4.48 -26.81
CA PRO A 169 -6.52 -5.65 -27.56
C PRO A 169 -5.70 -5.23 -28.78
N ILE A 170 -4.53 -5.84 -28.92
CA ILE A 170 -3.63 -5.70 -30.07
C ILE A 170 -3.39 -7.08 -30.69
N GLU A 171 -3.28 -7.13 -32.00
CA GLU A 171 -2.90 -8.32 -32.74
C GLU A 171 -1.43 -8.22 -33.15
N LEU A 172 -0.60 -9.08 -32.56
CA LEU A 172 0.81 -9.21 -32.88
C LEU A 172 0.97 -10.20 -34.04
N LEU A 173 1.46 -9.70 -35.17
CA LEU A 173 1.75 -10.47 -36.38
C LEU A 173 3.22 -10.83 -36.44
N ILE A 174 3.51 -12.12 -36.57
CA ILE A 174 4.86 -12.67 -36.67
C ILE A 174 5.04 -13.23 -38.08
N TRP A 175 5.88 -12.56 -38.87
CA TRP A 175 6.06 -12.91 -40.27
C TRP A 175 7.08 -14.02 -40.49
N LYS A 176 8.34 -13.73 -40.17
CA LYS A 176 9.46 -14.63 -40.38
C LYS A 176 10.51 -14.42 -39.30
N VAL A 177 11.38 -15.41 -39.18
CA VAL A 177 12.60 -15.37 -38.39
C VAL A 177 13.74 -15.82 -39.30
N GLU A 178 14.87 -15.12 -39.23
CA GLU A 178 16.06 -15.41 -40.04
C GLU A 178 17.30 -15.52 -39.17
N ASP A 179 18.31 -16.22 -39.70
CA ASP A 179 19.65 -16.35 -39.14
C ASP A 179 19.68 -16.95 -37.71
N LEU A 180 18.80 -17.92 -37.42
CA LEU A 180 18.79 -18.63 -36.14
C LEU A 180 19.99 -19.56 -35.98
N ALA A 181 20.48 -19.65 -34.75
CA ALA A 181 21.48 -20.65 -34.40
C ALA A 181 20.89 -22.07 -34.49
N SER A 182 21.66 -23.01 -35.04
CA SER A 182 21.28 -24.42 -35.01
C SER A 182 21.41 -24.96 -33.59
N SER A 183 20.35 -25.56 -33.06
CA SER A 183 20.40 -26.20 -31.73
C SER A 183 21.05 -27.57 -31.72
N ASP A 184 21.09 -28.24 -32.88
CA ASP A 184 21.73 -29.53 -33.07
C ASP A 184 22.54 -29.50 -34.39
N LEU A 185 23.63 -30.25 -34.44
CA LEU A 185 24.49 -30.36 -35.63
C LEU A 185 23.83 -31.19 -36.74
N PHE A 186 22.96 -32.13 -36.36
CA PHE A 186 22.42 -33.15 -37.27
C PHE A 186 20.96 -32.96 -37.64
N HIS A 187 20.23 -32.08 -36.96
CA HIS A 187 18.80 -31.87 -37.17
C HIS A 187 18.48 -30.39 -37.38
N ALA A 188 17.55 -30.13 -38.30
CA ALA A 188 16.98 -28.81 -38.48
C ALA A 188 16.13 -28.44 -37.25
N ASN A 189 16.08 -27.14 -36.91
CA ASN A 189 15.27 -26.67 -35.79
C ASN A 189 13.76 -26.83 -36.09
N HIS A 190 12.99 -27.23 -35.07
CA HIS A 190 11.52 -27.18 -35.03
C HIS A 190 11.09 -25.88 -34.35
N VAL A 191 10.88 -24.83 -35.15
CA VAL A 191 10.79 -23.47 -34.63
C VAL A 191 9.35 -23.12 -34.25
N PHE A 192 9.16 -22.52 -33.08
CA PHE A 192 7.96 -21.79 -32.71
C PHE A 192 8.34 -20.53 -31.92
N VAL A 193 7.43 -19.56 -31.86
CA VAL A 193 7.62 -18.32 -31.11
C VAL A 193 6.63 -18.26 -29.96
N GLU A 194 7.15 -17.99 -28.76
CA GLU A 194 6.38 -17.72 -27.56
C GLU A 194 6.45 -16.22 -27.25
N ALA A 195 5.29 -15.59 -27.08
CA ALA A 195 5.16 -14.18 -26.74
C ALA A 195 4.60 -14.01 -25.34
N TYR A 196 5.15 -13.03 -24.63
CA TYR A 196 4.74 -12.68 -23.28
C TYR A 196 4.76 -11.16 -23.09
N MET A 197 3.66 -10.60 -22.57
CA MET A 197 3.53 -9.17 -22.30
C MET A 197 2.71 -8.96 -21.02
N GLY A 198 3.39 -8.51 -19.96
CA GLY A 198 2.85 -8.18 -18.63
C GLY A 198 1.78 -9.11 -18.08
N TYR A 199 0.49 -8.74 -18.24
CA TYR A 199 -0.66 -9.46 -17.66
C TYR A 199 -1.22 -10.57 -18.56
N ASN A 200 -0.71 -10.69 -19.78
CA ASN A 200 -1.17 -11.72 -20.71
C ASN A 200 -0.63 -13.10 -20.32
N GLU A 201 -1.44 -14.12 -20.58
CA GLU A 201 -0.96 -15.49 -20.62
C GLU A 201 0.09 -15.65 -21.73
N THR A 202 0.96 -16.66 -21.59
CA THR A 202 1.97 -16.94 -22.62
C THR A 202 1.29 -17.45 -23.88
N MET A 203 1.41 -16.70 -24.98
CA MET A 203 0.87 -17.07 -26.28
C MET A 203 1.94 -17.75 -27.12
N ARG A 204 1.57 -18.76 -27.92
CA ARG A 204 2.52 -19.54 -28.73
C ARG A 204 2.01 -19.70 -30.15
N THR A 205 2.92 -19.58 -31.12
CA THR A 205 2.66 -19.97 -32.50
C THR A 205 2.64 -21.50 -32.62
N ARG A 206 2.18 -21.98 -33.78
CA ARG A 206 2.36 -23.38 -34.16
C ARG A 206 3.84 -23.68 -34.36
N VAL A 207 4.17 -24.96 -34.31
CA VAL A 207 5.54 -25.45 -34.50
C VAL A 207 5.77 -25.74 -35.97
N HIS A 208 6.80 -25.11 -36.52
CA HIS A 208 7.26 -25.30 -37.89
C HIS A 208 8.38 -26.34 -37.90
N ASN A 209 8.04 -27.55 -38.32
CA ASN A 209 8.96 -28.68 -38.31
C ASN A 209 10.03 -28.56 -39.38
N ASN A 210 11.28 -28.89 -39.02
CA ASN A 210 12.43 -28.86 -39.93
C ASN A 210 12.64 -27.50 -40.63
N ALA A 211 12.38 -26.39 -39.94
CA ALA A 211 12.54 -25.05 -40.49
C ALA A 211 14.01 -24.67 -40.72
N GLY A 212 14.93 -25.16 -39.87
CA GLY A 212 16.36 -24.87 -40.00
C GLY A 212 16.75 -23.52 -39.40
N SER A 213 17.52 -22.70 -40.14
CA SER A 213 17.97 -21.36 -39.71
C SER A 213 16.95 -20.26 -39.98
N ASP A 214 16.11 -20.43 -41.00
CA ASP A 214 15.16 -19.43 -41.48
C ASP A 214 13.76 -20.04 -41.53
N CYS A 215 12.77 -19.34 -40.98
CA CYS A 215 11.42 -19.84 -40.83
C CYS A 215 10.41 -18.75 -41.18
N ILE A 216 9.44 -19.08 -42.04
CA ILE A 216 8.31 -18.22 -42.37
C ILE A 216 7.11 -18.70 -41.56
N LEU A 217 6.67 -17.92 -40.58
CA LEU A 217 5.58 -18.27 -39.66
C LEU A 217 4.22 -17.82 -40.21
N LYS A 218 4.08 -16.52 -40.53
CA LYS A 218 2.82 -15.88 -40.95
C LYS A 218 1.66 -16.16 -39.99
N GLU A 219 1.92 -15.98 -38.70
CA GLU A 219 0.92 -16.21 -37.64
C GLU A 219 0.65 -14.93 -36.89
N SER A 220 -0.56 -14.80 -36.34
CA SER A 220 -0.95 -13.71 -35.48
C SER A 220 -1.44 -14.21 -34.13
N MET A 221 -1.32 -13.37 -33.11
CA MET A 221 -1.81 -13.63 -31.76
C MET A 221 -2.34 -12.36 -31.13
N GLN A 222 -3.42 -12.46 -30.36
CA GLN A 222 -3.99 -11.31 -29.67
C GLN A 222 -3.41 -11.18 -28.27
N LEU A 223 -3.05 -9.96 -27.89
CA LEU A 223 -2.49 -9.59 -26.59
C LEU A 223 -3.21 -8.34 -26.08
N ASN A 224 -3.36 -8.23 -24.77
CA ASN A 224 -3.89 -7.04 -24.11
C ASN A 224 -2.75 -6.07 -23.80
N PHE A 225 -2.79 -4.86 -24.34
CA PHE A 225 -1.75 -3.85 -24.16
C PHE A 225 -2.25 -2.70 -23.28
N ASP A 226 -1.48 -2.32 -22.26
CA ASP A 226 -1.73 -1.11 -21.47
C ASP A 226 -0.92 0.06 -22.07
N GLU A 227 -1.59 0.99 -22.74
CA GLU A 227 -0.94 2.18 -23.31
C GLU A 227 -0.35 3.10 -22.23
N ASP A 228 -0.82 3.01 -20.99
CA ASP A 228 -0.35 3.88 -19.89
C ASP A 228 0.79 3.25 -19.07
N ASP A 229 1.28 2.06 -19.47
CA ASP A 229 2.37 1.35 -18.78
C ASP A 229 3.66 1.33 -19.63
N GLU A 230 4.54 2.29 -19.37
CA GLU A 230 5.84 2.42 -20.05
C GLU A 230 6.86 1.38 -19.57
N ASP A 231 6.65 0.77 -18.40
CA ASP A 231 7.55 -0.22 -17.81
C ASP A 231 7.28 -1.64 -18.36
N GLU A 232 6.12 -1.85 -18.99
CA GLU A 232 5.79 -3.11 -19.63
C GLU A 232 6.67 -3.36 -20.87
N LYS A 233 6.97 -4.64 -21.10
CA LYS A 233 7.82 -5.09 -22.21
C LYS A 233 7.25 -6.35 -22.82
N LEU A 234 7.26 -6.40 -24.14
CA LEU A 234 6.93 -7.57 -24.92
C LEU A 234 8.19 -8.43 -25.08
N PHE A 235 8.16 -9.62 -24.51
CA PHE A 235 9.19 -10.62 -24.68
C PHE A 235 8.77 -11.61 -25.75
N LEU A 236 9.65 -11.84 -26.73
CA LEU A 236 9.47 -12.87 -27.75
C LEU A 236 10.61 -13.87 -27.62
N PHE A 237 10.27 -15.14 -27.44
CA PHE A 237 11.19 -16.26 -27.34
C PHE A 237 11.03 -17.12 -28.57
N VAL A 238 12.09 -17.25 -29.36
CA VAL A 238 12.18 -18.22 -30.45
C VAL A 238 12.73 -19.51 -29.86
N GLN A 239 11.92 -20.57 -29.89
CA GLN A 239 12.24 -21.84 -29.25
C GLN A 239 12.27 -22.97 -30.27
N ASN A 240 13.13 -23.96 -30.00
CA ASN A 240 13.14 -25.24 -30.69
C ASN A 240 12.34 -26.27 -29.88
N GLN A 241 11.31 -26.85 -30.49
CA GLN A 241 10.58 -27.95 -29.88
C GLN A 241 11.40 -29.24 -29.96
N LYS A 242 11.72 -29.82 -28.80
CA LYS A 242 12.31 -31.15 -28.65
C LYS A 242 11.31 -32.08 -28.00
N VAL A 243 11.57 -33.39 -28.09
CA VAL A 243 10.71 -34.42 -27.49
C VAL A 243 10.54 -34.23 -25.97
N MET A 244 11.59 -33.76 -25.28
CA MET A 244 11.63 -33.60 -23.82
C MET A 244 11.42 -32.15 -23.35
N GLY A 245 10.95 -31.25 -24.21
CA GLY A 245 10.67 -29.86 -23.85
C GLY A 245 11.07 -28.87 -24.94
N ALA A 246 11.00 -27.59 -24.61
CA ALA A 246 11.40 -26.53 -25.51
C ALA A 246 12.77 -25.96 -25.10
N GLN A 247 13.62 -25.72 -26.09
CA GLN A 247 14.92 -25.06 -25.87
C GLN A 247 14.87 -23.66 -26.48
N GLU A 248 15.20 -22.64 -25.69
CA GLU A 248 15.36 -21.27 -26.19
C GLU A 248 16.53 -21.21 -27.19
N LEU A 249 16.23 -20.78 -28.42
CA LEU A 249 17.24 -20.50 -29.45
C LEU A 249 17.72 -19.07 -29.33
N ALA A 250 16.77 -18.13 -29.26
CA ALA A 250 17.03 -16.72 -29.15
C ALA A 250 15.82 -15.97 -28.59
N ARG A 251 16.04 -14.76 -28.09
CA ARG A 251 14.97 -13.89 -27.56
C ARG A 251 15.15 -12.45 -27.97
N VAL A 252 14.04 -11.70 -27.95
CA VAL A 252 14.05 -10.24 -28.03
C VAL A 252 13.12 -9.64 -26.99
N GLU A 253 13.54 -8.50 -26.47
CA GLU A 253 12.78 -7.66 -25.57
C GLU A 253 12.41 -6.38 -26.32
N VAL A 254 11.12 -6.15 -26.50
CA VAL A 254 10.56 -4.99 -27.20
C VAL A 254 9.87 -4.12 -26.16
N SER A 255 10.32 -2.87 -26.03
CA SER A 255 9.75 -1.91 -25.07
C SER A 255 8.31 -1.52 -25.45
N SER A 256 7.47 -1.15 -24.47
CA SER A 256 6.14 -0.58 -24.73
C SER A 256 6.16 0.59 -25.71
N ALA A 257 7.19 1.44 -25.67
CA ALA A 257 7.34 2.54 -26.62
C ALA A 257 7.50 2.05 -28.06
N SER A 258 8.29 0.99 -28.26
CA SER A 258 8.45 0.36 -29.58
C SER A 258 7.17 -0.31 -30.07
N VAL A 259 6.38 -0.92 -29.18
CA VAL A 259 5.06 -1.47 -29.53
C VAL A 259 4.10 -0.35 -29.94
N LYS A 260 4.07 0.78 -29.23
CA LYS A 260 3.29 1.98 -29.63
C LYS A 260 3.70 2.50 -31.00
N ASP A 261 5.00 2.51 -31.32
CA ASP A 261 5.47 2.93 -32.63
C ASP A 261 5.03 1.96 -33.74
N LEU A 262 5.05 0.64 -33.49
CA LEU A 262 4.51 -0.35 -34.41
C LEU A 262 3.01 -0.14 -34.66
N LEU A 263 2.23 0.14 -33.60
CA LEU A 263 0.79 0.44 -33.72
C LEU A 263 0.55 1.69 -34.58
N LYS A 264 1.29 2.78 -34.35
CA LYS A 264 1.19 4.01 -35.15
C LYS A 264 1.56 3.82 -36.62
N ASP A 265 2.53 2.96 -36.89
CA ASP A 265 2.92 2.62 -38.26
C ASP A 265 1.82 1.77 -38.94
N SER A 266 1.15 0.90 -38.19
CA SER A 266 0.03 0.07 -38.68
C SER A 266 -1.25 0.84 -38.97
N GLU A 267 -1.57 1.91 -38.22
CA GLU A 267 -2.80 2.72 -38.42
C GLU A 267 -2.85 3.38 -39.81
N LYS A 268 -1.68 3.61 -40.42
CA LYS A 268 -1.56 4.15 -41.79
C LYS A 268 -1.99 3.14 -42.85
N LEU A 269 -2.02 1.85 -42.49
CA LEU A 269 -2.24 0.72 -43.38
C LEU A 269 -3.65 0.16 -43.12
N ARG A 270 -4.69 0.87 -43.61
CA ARG A 270 -6.09 0.47 -43.40
C ARG A 270 -6.45 -0.80 -44.18
N GLY A 271 -6.76 -1.88 -43.47
CA GLY A 271 -7.51 -3.02 -43.99
C GLY A 271 -7.17 -4.37 -43.33
N PRO A 272 -8.09 -5.01 -42.59
CA PRO A 272 -7.84 -6.28 -41.87
C PRO A 272 -7.49 -7.47 -42.78
N GLN A 273 -7.70 -7.37 -44.09
CA GLN A 273 -7.49 -8.46 -45.05
C GLN A 273 -6.17 -8.37 -45.86
N GLN A 274 -5.41 -7.27 -45.78
CA GLN A 274 -4.16 -7.12 -46.55
C GLN A 274 -2.89 -7.50 -45.77
N VAL A 275 -3.01 -7.78 -44.47
CA VAL A 275 -1.87 -7.86 -43.54
C VAL A 275 -1.03 -9.14 -43.66
N MET A 276 -1.48 -10.15 -44.43
CA MET A 276 -0.74 -11.40 -44.63
C MET A 276 0.05 -11.50 -45.95
N GLN A 277 0.12 -10.42 -46.74
CA GLN A 277 1.06 -10.34 -47.86
C GLN A 277 2.32 -9.60 -47.43
N TRP A 278 3.49 -10.11 -47.84
CA TRP A 278 4.75 -9.42 -47.54
C TRP A 278 4.75 -8.08 -48.27
N ASP A 279 4.79 -7.01 -47.49
CA ASP A 279 5.17 -5.70 -47.99
C ASP A 279 6.09 -5.05 -46.95
N ALA A 280 7.19 -4.47 -47.46
CA ALA A 280 8.21 -3.79 -46.67
C ALA A 280 7.63 -2.65 -45.82
N ASN A 281 6.47 -2.12 -46.20
CA ASN A 281 5.75 -1.12 -45.44
C ASN A 281 5.08 -1.68 -44.17
N TYR A 282 4.66 -2.95 -44.17
CA TYR A 282 3.98 -3.58 -43.02
C TYR A 282 4.95 -4.19 -42.01
N PHE A 283 6.14 -4.58 -42.47
CA PHE A 283 7.23 -5.10 -41.63
C PHE A 283 8.48 -4.21 -41.76
N PRO A 284 8.40 -2.91 -41.40
CA PRO A 284 9.43 -1.93 -41.69
C PRO A 284 10.71 -2.14 -40.86
N LYS A 285 10.60 -2.83 -39.72
CA LYS A 285 11.69 -3.01 -38.76
C LYS A 285 11.86 -4.49 -38.42
N SER A 286 13.06 -5.01 -38.64
CA SER A 286 13.46 -6.26 -38.02
C SER A 286 14.01 -5.97 -36.63
N PHE A 287 13.74 -6.89 -35.70
CA PHE A 287 14.27 -6.81 -34.35
C PHE A 287 15.40 -7.84 -34.20
N PRO A 288 16.60 -7.42 -33.74
CA PRO A 288 17.70 -8.33 -33.55
C PRO A 288 17.43 -9.24 -32.35
N LEU A 289 17.57 -10.55 -32.59
CA LEU A 289 17.46 -11.57 -31.55
C LEU A 289 18.80 -11.77 -30.85
N ILE A 290 18.77 -12.09 -29.56
CA ILE A 290 19.94 -12.44 -28.75
C ILE A 290 19.90 -13.95 -28.49
N PRO A 291 20.95 -14.74 -28.81
CA PRO A 291 22.30 -14.31 -29.19
C PRO A 291 22.51 -14.00 -30.68
N ARG A 292 21.67 -14.54 -31.57
CA ARG A 292 21.77 -14.35 -33.03
C ARG A 292 20.39 -14.48 -33.68
N GLY A 293 20.19 -13.78 -34.79
CA GLY A 293 19.01 -13.86 -35.63
C GLY A 293 18.25 -12.54 -35.72
N GLN A 294 17.21 -12.53 -36.54
CA GLN A 294 16.30 -11.41 -36.68
C GLN A 294 14.85 -11.91 -36.73
N ILE A 295 13.93 -11.14 -36.15
CA ILE A 295 12.49 -11.42 -36.22
C ILE A 295 11.76 -10.22 -36.82
N TRP A 296 10.78 -10.50 -37.69
CA TRP A 296 9.92 -9.50 -38.30
C TRP A 296 8.55 -9.58 -37.65
N ILE A 297 8.21 -8.53 -36.91
CA ILE A 297 6.92 -8.40 -36.24
C ILE A 297 6.23 -7.11 -36.66
N SER A 298 4.90 -7.12 -36.55
CA SER A 298 4.05 -5.94 -36.66
C SER A 298 2.95 -6.05 -35.61
N ALA A 299 2.39 -4.93 -35.16
CA ALA A 299 1.30 -4.90 -34.19
C ALA A 299 0.16 -4.06 -34.77
N VAL A 300 -1.06 -4.57 -34.73
CA VAL A 300 -2.26 -3.91 -35.27
C VAL A 300 -3.30 -3.79 -34.15
N PRO A 301 -3.99 -2.65 -33.99
CA PRO A 301 -5.10 -2.56 -33.05
C PRO A 301 -6.26 -3.48 -33.48
N VAL A 302 -6.83 -4.23 -32.55
CA VAL A 302 -8.05 -5.00 -32.82
C VAL A 302 -9.23 -4.05 -32.65
N GLU A 303 -9.90 -3.68 -33.74
CA GLU A 303 -11.15 -2.94 -33.67
C GLU A 303 -12.26 -3.89 -33.19
N ASP A 304 -12.85 -3.60 -32.03
CA ASP A 304 -14.04 -4.31 -31.59
C ASP A 304 -15.19 -4.00 -32.56
N GLU A 305 -15.60 -4.98 -33.36
CA GLU A 305 -16.76 -4.89 -34.28
C GLU A 305 -18.08 -4.44 -33.59
N TYR A 306 -18.09 -4.36 -32.26
CA TYR A 306 -19.21 -3.85 -31.46
C TYR A 306 -19.56 -2.38 -31.71
N GLN A 307 -18.67 -1.55 -32.26
CA GLN A 307 -19.04 -0.19 -32.68
C GLN A 307 -20.03 -0.19 -33.86
N GLY A 308 -20.02 -1.22 -34.71
CA GLY A 308 -21.00 -1.35 -35.80
C GLY A 308 -22.43 -1.60 -35.32
N TYR A 309 -22.61 -2.27 -34.17
CA TYR A 309 -23.94 -2.49 -33.60
C TYR A 309 -24.46 -1.27 -32.83
N ALA A 310 -23.59 -0.51 -32.15
CA ALA A 310 -24.00 0.69 -31.42
C ALA A 310 -24.50 1.79 -32.38
N GLU A 311 -23.84 2.01 -33.52
CA GLU A 311 -24.28 2.96 -34.54
C GLU A 311 -25.56 2.51 -35.27
N LEU A 312 -25.81 1.19 -35.39
CA LEU A 312 -27.05 0.66 -35.94
C LEU A 312 -28.24 0.68 -34.96
N THR A 313 -27.99 0.75 -33.66
CA THR A 313 -29.06 0.79 -32.63
C THR A 313 -29.48 2.19 -32.18
N GLY A 314 -28.84 3.27 -32.67
CA GLY A 314 -29.32 4.64 -32.49
C GLY A 314 -29.80 4.97 -31.07
N CYS A 315 -28.95 4.70 -30.08
CA CYS A 315 -29.16 5.14 -28.69
C CYS A 315 -28.10 6.17 -28.33
#